data_AF-A0A3B8PTK8-F1
#
_entry.id   AF-A0A3B8PTK8-F1
#
_cell.length_a   1.000
_cell.length_b   1.000
_cell.length_c   1.000
_cell.angle_alpha   90.00
_cell.angle_beta   90.00
_cell.angle_gamma   90.00
#
_symmetry.space_group_name_H-M   'P 1'
#
loop_
_entity.id
_entity.type
_entity.pdbx_description
1 polymer ?
#
loop_
_entity_poly.entity_id
_entity_poly.type
_entity_poly.pdbx_seq_one_letter_code
_entity_poly.pdbx_strand_id
1 'polypeptide(L)'
;MAGRGELTGLQWTRRRALAGLGGLIGLAGCGPSGEPFSSAGDGGRRRPPERSLKPAYSRRHRLEVPRTCLDCPGGECILLHFPIREDYQPSSMDDLLEGRPGSDADDGEVVAEQGTRWHVDEPAQLAQFNCCAYAAGDVVALGPGDWLCGEVNPLTDGTNPMQVLLESFYEQVADFAPPFTSEAIEAFETSHLIRDNDVVCLVGSRGPDYPHAMRIRDRRDRHWVVGKFGEDPILWTPLETVGGAYEGQFDRVWVFRLRKPRSK
;
A
#
# COMPACT_ATOMS: atom_id res chain seq x y z
N MET A 1 30.58 24.50 -32.22
CA MET A 1 30.10 24.36 -30.84
C MET A 1 28.66 23.86 -30.90
N ALA A 2 28.49 22.54 -30.88
CA ALA A 2 27.21 21.86 -30.69
C ALA A 2 27.02 21.70 -29.16
N GLY A 3 25.83 21.67 -28.57
CA GLY A 3 24.46 21.56 -29.02
C GLY A 3 23.68 21.00 -27.83
N ARG A 4 22.57 21.61 -27.45
CA ARG A 4 21.67 21.18 -26.37
C ARG A 4 21.29 19.70 -26.54
N GLY A 5 21.43 18.90 -25.48
CA GLY A 5 20.86 17.57 -25.38
C GLY A 5 19.79 17.56 -24.30
N GLU A 6 18.53 17.56 -24.72
CA GLU A 6 17.37 17.17 -23.89
C GLU A 6 17.56 15.71 -23.47
N LEU A 7 17.55 15.44 -22.16
CA LEU A 7 17.44 14.08 -21.63
C LEU A 7 15.95 13.83 -21.33
N THR A 8 15.26 13.27 -22.32
CA THR A 8 13.87 12.83 -22.23
C THR A 8 13.75 11.58 -21.34
N GLY A 9 12.67 11.49 -20.56
CA GLY A 9 12.42 10.43 -19.56
C GLY A 9 12.22 9.03 -20.14
N LEU A 10 13.32 8.35 -20.43
CA LEU A 10 13.34 6.98 -20.95
C LEU A 10 14.51 6.20 -20.34
N GLN A 11 14.44 5.90 -19.04
CA GLN A 11 15.19 4.80 -18.42
C GLN A 11 14.37 3.99 -17.39
N TRP A 12 13.06 3.98 -17.53
CA TRP A 12 12.25 2.87 -17.07
C TRP A 12 12.37 1.76 -18.11
N THR A 13 13.29 0.80 -17.89
CA THR A 13 13.20 -0.61 -18.34
C THR A 13 14.55 -1.33 -18.26
N ARG A 14 14.61 -2.43 -17.50
CA ARG A 14 15.54 -3.52 -17.82
C ARG A 14 14.94 -4.94 -17.84
N ARG A 15 13.62 -5.08 -17.82
CA ARG A 15 12.93 -6.35 -18.18
C ARG A 15 11.69 -6.19 -19.09
N ARG A 16 11.73 -5.25 -20.06
CA ARG A 16 10.92 -5.38 -21.30
C ARG A 16 11.74 -5.71 -22.55
N ALA A 17 13.07 -5.75 -22.46
CA ALA A 17 13.94 -5.94 -23.63
C ALA A 17 14.24 -7.40 -24.01
N LEU A 18 13.79 -8.40 -23.24
CA LEU A 18 14.03 -9.83 -23.57
C LEU A 18 12.78 -10.63 -23.91
N ALA A 19 11.59 -10.02 -23.92
CA ALA A 19 10.37 -10.61 -24.48
C ALA A 19 10.10 -10.16 -25.93
N GLY A 20 10.95 -9.30 -26.52
CA GLY A 20 10.67 -8.63 -27.79
C GLY A 20 11.49 -9.05 -29.01
N LEU A 21 12.52 -9.89 -28.90
CA LEU A 21 13.43 -10.21 -30.02
C LEU A 21 13.95 -11.66 -29.97
N GLY A 22 13.04 -12.62 -30.02
CA GLY A 22 13.41 -14.03 -30.19
C GLY A 22 12.20 -14.92 -30.45
N GLY A 23 11.73 -14.99 -31.70
CA GLY A 23 10.69 -15.98 -32.04
C GLY A 23 9.90 -15.68 -33.32
N LEU A 24 10.55 -15.67 -34.48
CA LEU A 24 9.88 -16.04 -35.71
C LEU A 24 10.33 -17.46 -36.05
N ILE A 25 9.40 -18.40 -35.90
CA ILE A 25 9.15 -19.64 -36.68
C ILE A 25 8.55 -20.70 -35.73
N GLY A 26 7.28 -21.07 -35.96
CA GLY A 26 6.79 -22.43 -35.69
C GLY A 26 5.64 -22.61 -34.69
N LEU A 27 4.41 -22.64 -35.24
CA LEU A 27 3.32 -23.57 -34.94
C LEU A 27 2.73 -23.72 -33.51
N ALA A 28 1.43 -23.39 -33.44
CA ALA A 28 0.36 -24.04 -32.69
C ALA A 28 0.38 -24.05 -31.14
N GLY A 29 -0.71 -23.53 -30.54
CA GLY A 29 -1.17 -23.96 -29.21
C GLY A 29 -1.78 -22.87 -28.34
N CYS A 30 -3.12 -22.88 -28.25
CA CYS A 30 -3.97 -22.49 -27.10
C CYS A 30 -3.59 -21.25 -26.28
N GLY A 31 -4.34 -20.15 -26.45
CA GLY A 31 -4.34 -19.03 -25.51
C GLY A 31 -5.10 -19.36 -24.22
N PRO A 32 -4.83 -18.60 -23.13
CA PRO A 32 -5.82 -18.35 -22.10
C PRO A 32 -6.15 -16.85 -22.04
N SER A 33 -7.43 -16.57 -22.33
CA SER A 33 -8.32 -15.68 -21.58
C SER A 33 -7.65 -14.74 -20.56
N GLY A 34 -7.47 -13.48 -20.97
CA GLY A 34 -7.42 -12.38 -20.03
C GLY A 34 -8.81 -12.19 -19.44
N GLU A 35 -8.99 -12.57 -18.17
CA GLU A 35 -10.18 -12.17 -17.45
C GLU A 35 -10.11 -10.66 -17.16
N PRO A 36 -11.20 -9.93 -17.41
CA PRO A 36 -11.27 -8.51 -17.09
C PRO A 36 -11.24 -8.33 -15.56
N PHE A 37 -10.49 -7.31 -15.12
CA PHE A 37 -10.52 -6.81 -13.75
C PHE A 37 -11.96 -6.72 -13.28
N SER A 38 -12.31 -7.56 -12.31
CA SER A 38 -13.59 -7.46 -11.64
C SER A 38 -13.54 -6.17 -10.82
N SER A 39 -14.19 -5.14 -11.34
CA SER A 39 -14.50 -3.90 -10.65
C SER A 39 -15.39 -4.25 -9.46
N ALA A 40 -14.78 -4.62 -8.35
CA ALA A 40 -15.45 -4.84 -7.08
C ALA A 40 -15.89 -3.47 -6.53
N GLY A 41 -16.98 -2.95 -7.10
CA GLY A 41 -17.89 -1.96 -6.53
C GLY A 41 -17.27 -0.72 -5.89
N ASP A 42 -16.95 0.30 -6.70
CA ASP A 42 -16.88 1.70 -6.23
C ASP A 42 -18.31 2.28 -5.98
N GLY A 43 -19.22 1.41 -5.53
CA GLY A 43 -20.61 1.73 -5.23
C GLY A 43 -20.72 2.33 -3.83
N GLY A 44 -20.69 3.66 -3.75
CA GLY A 44 -21.38 4.41 -2.68
C GLY A 44 -20.59 4.72 -1.41
N ARG A 45 -19.27 4.57 -1.37
CA ARG A 45 -18.48 5.00 -0.19
C ARG A 45 -18.27 6.51 -0.22
N ARG A 46 -18.86 7.20 0.76
CA ARG A 46 -18.84 8.66 0.89
C ARG A 46 -17.80 9.07 1.91
N ARG A 47 -16.97 10.05 1.54
CA ARG A 47 -16.05 10.72 2.47
C ARG A 47 -16.85 11.30 3.64
N PRO A 48 -16.50 11.00 4.90
CA PRO A 48 -17.12 11.62 6.07
C PRO A 48 -17.03 13.15 6.02
N PRO A 49 -17.83 13.86 6.83
CA PRO A 49 -17.66 15.30 7.00
C PRO A 49 -16.20 15.63 7.35
N GLU A 50 -15.67 16.62 6.65
CA GLU A 50 -14.27 17.02 6.76
C GLU A 50 -14.19 18.49 7.16
N ARG A 51 -13.34 18.79 8.16
CA ARG A 51 -13.08 20.15 8.62
C ARG A 51 -11.59 20.47 8.61
N SER A 52 -11.24 21.69 8.27
CA SER A 52 -9.85 22.15 8.29
C SER A 52 -9.34 22.30 9.73
N LEU A 53 -8.09 21.92 9.94
CA LEU A 53 -7.34 22.18 11.17
C LEU A 53 -6.23 23.20 10.91
N LYS A 54 -5.63 23.72 11.99
CA LYS A 54 -4.38 24.49 11.85
C LYS A 54 -3.27 23.57 11.31
N PRO A 55 -2.45 24.04 10.36
CA PRO A 55 -1.24 23.32 9.95
C PRO A 55 -0.35 22.97 11.15
N ALA A 56 0.44 21.92 11.02
CA ALA A 56 1.44 21.54 12.01
C ALA A 56 2.80 21.31 11.36
N TYR A 57 3.86 21.75 12.03
CA TYR A 57 5.21 21.62 11.53
C TYR A 57 5.74 20.18 11.64
N SER A 58 6.03 19.55 10.51
CA SER A 58 6.71 18.26 10.47
C SER A 58 8.22 18.43 10.57
N ARG A 59 8.81 17.96 11.66
CA ARG A 59 10.27 17.98 11.85
C ARG A 59 11.01 17.10 10.84
N ARG A 60 10.41 15.95 10.48
CA ARG A 60 10.96 15.00 9.50
C ARG A 60 11.09 15.63 8.13
N HIS A 61 10.02 16.30 7.67
CA HIS A 61 9.95 16.89 6.33
C HIS A 61 10.33 18.38 6.29
N ARG A 62 10.55 19.00 7.45
CA ARG A 62 10.94 20.41 7.63
C ARG A 62 9.98 21.40 6.96
N LEU A 63 8.69 21.16 7.08
CA LEU A 63 7.64 21.98 6.46
C LEU A 63 6.38 22.04 7.33
N GLU A 64 5.59 23.09 7.16
CA GLU A 64 4.22 23.19 7.69
C GLU A 64 3.29 22.29 6.87
N VAL A 65 2.68 21.30 7.53
CA VAL A 65 1.78 20.33 6.90
C VAL A 65 0.34 20.78 7.12
N PRO A 66 -0.42 21.09 6.06
CA PRO A 66 -1.87 21.28 6.17
C PRO A 66 -2.54 20.00 6.68
N ARG A 67 -3.59 20.17 7.48
CA ARG A 67 -4.30 19.07 8.13
C ARG A 67 -5.81 19.26 8.04
N THR A 68 -6.53 18.16 7.92
CA THR A 68 -7.98 18.11 8.05
C THR A 68 -8.37 17.01 9.03
N CYS A 69 -9.60 17.06 9.50
CA CYS A 69 -10.18 16.05 10.37
C CYS A 69 -11.44 15.50 9.73
N LEU A 70 -11.51 14.17 9.60
CA LEU A 70 -12.71 13.45 9.26
C LEU A 70 -13.45 13.03 10.53
N ASP A 71 -14.76 13.26 10.55
CA ASP A 71 -15.63 12.82 11.64
C ASP A 71 -16.03 11.35 11.44
N CYS A 72 -15.23 10.42 11.97
CA CYS A 72 -15.47 8.98 11.89
C CYS A 72 -16.25 8.45 13.11
N PRO A 73 -16.97 7.31 13.00
CA PRO A 73 -17.68 6.70 14.13
C PRO A 73 -16.82 6.40 15.37
N GLY A 74 -15.55 6.03 15.17
CA GLY A 74 -14.57 5.78 16.23
C GLY A 74 -13.89 7.04 16.77
N GLY A 75 -14.19 8.21 16.22
CA GLY A 75 -13.61 9.49 16.65
C GLY A 75 -13.04 10.32 15.50
N GLU A 76 -12.27 11.34 15.88
CA GLU A 76 -11.62 12.25 14.94
C GLU A 76 -10.44 11.56 14.24
N CYS A 77 -10.48 11.51 12.92
CA CYS A 77 -9.41 10.94 12.09
C CYS A 77 -8.69 12.08 11.37
N ILE A 78 -7.48 12.40 11.82
CA ILE A 78 -6.69 13.50 11.27
C ILE A 78 -5.91 13.02 10.04
N LEU A 79 -6.09 13.73 8.92
CA LEU A 79 -5.35 13.54 7.69
C LEU A 79 -4.26 14.60 7.56
N LEU A 80 -3.12 14.20 7.01
CA LEU A 80 -2.03 15.10 6.67
C LEU A 80 -2.00 15.27 5.13
N HIS A 81 -1.72 16.48 4.67
CA HIS A 81 -1.70 16.82 3.25
C HIS A 81 -0.30 17.27 2.84
N PHE A 82 0.55 16.31 2.47
CA PHE A 82 1.90 16.64 2.01
C PHE A 82 1.87 17.20 0.57
N PRO A 83 2.68 18.22 0.26
CA PRO A 83 2.77 18.74 -1.10
C PRO A 83 3.43 17.72 -2.04
N ILE A 84 3.16 17.85 -3.33
CA ILE A 84 3.91 17.14 -4.38
C ILE A 84 5.39 17.48 -4.21
N ARG A 85 6.26 16.47 -4.33
CA ARG A 85 7.71 16.62 -4.25
C ARG A 85 8.34 16.41 -5.61
N GLU A 86 8.52 17.50 -6.35
CA GLU A 86 9.16 17.48 -7.68
C GLU A 86 10.60 16.93 -7.65
N ASP A 87 11.27 17.04 -6.50
CA ASP A 87 12.61 16.52 -6.26
C ASP A 87 12.63 15.02 -5.93
N TYR A 88 11.47 14.40 -5.70
CA TYR A 88 11.38 12.99 -5.35
C TYR A 88 11.72 12.11 -6.55
N GLN A 89 12.66 11.19 -6.34
CA GLN A 89 12.99 10.13 -7.29
C GLN A 89 12.76 8.79 -6.57
N PRO A 90 11.90 7.91 -7.10
CA PRO A 90 11.74 6.57 -6.55
C PRO A 90 13.05 5.82 -6.80
N SER A 91 13.76 5.48 -5.73
CA SER A 91 15.05 4.78 -5.82
C SER A 91 15.29 3.80 -4.68
N SER A 92 14.38 3.66 -3.71
CA SER A 92 14.66 2.91 -2.48
C SER A 92 14.34 1.42 -2.57
N MET A 93 13.70 0.95 -3.64
CA MET A 93 13.11 -0.41 -3.68
C MET A 93 13.51 -1.25 -4.91
N ASP A 94 14.57 -0.86 -5.63
CA ASP A 94 15.11 -1.69 -6.72
C ASP A 94 15.46 -3.11 -6.19
N ASP A 95 16.02 -3.19 -4.98
CA ASP A 95 16.36 -4.46 -4.33
C ASP A 95 15.14 -5.39 -4.08
N LEU A 96 13.93 -4.83 -3.84
CA LEU A 96 12.71 -5.65 -3.70
C LEU A 96 12.15 -6.10 -5.06
N LEU A 97 12.37 -5.32 -6.11
CA LEU A 97 11.99 -5.68 -7.48
C LEU A 97 12.94 -6.72 -8.08
N GLU A 98 14.18 -6.78 -7.60
CA GLU A 98 15.20 -7.73 -8.05
C GLU A 98 15.08 -9.12 -7.40
N GLY A 99 14.22 -9.26 -6.38
CA GLY A 99 13.92 -10.53 -5.72
C GLY A 99 15.11 -11.14 -4.97
N ARG A 100 14.96 -12.39 -4.50
CA ARG A 100 16.08 -13.17 -3.96
C ARG A 100 16.84 -13.84 -5.12
N PRO A 101 18.19 -13.89 -5.10
CA PRO A 101 18.94 -14.63 -6.11
C PRO A 101 18.56 -16.12 -6.09
N GLY A 102 17.82 -16.59 -7.11
CA GLY A 102 17.55 -18.03 -7.31
C GLY A 102 16.09 -18.43 -7.55
N SER A 103 15.10 -17.55 -7.38
CA SER A 103 13.70 -17.85 -7.71
C SER A 103 12.90 -16.62 -8.16
N ASP A 104 12.44 -16.61 -9.40
CA ASP A 104 11.52 -15.58 -9.96
C ASP A 104 10.12 -15.58 -9.28
N ALA A 105 9.87 -16.51 -8.36
CA ALA A 105 8.57 -16.68 -7.71
C ALA A 105 8.26 -15.59 -6.66
N ASP A 106 9.28 -14.83 -6.25
CA ASP A 106 9.21 -13.86 -5.14
C ASP A 106 9.46 -12.42 -5.60
N ASP A 107 9.56 -12.18 -6.93
CA ASP A 107 9.78 -10.86 -7.50
C ASP A 107 8.56 -9.96 -7.20
N GLY A 108 8.82 -8.79 -6.61
CA GLY A 108 7.80 -7.76 -6.44
C GLY A 108 7.31 -7.21 -7.79
N GLU A 109 6.02 -6.89 -7.88
CA GLU A 109 5.43 -6.31 -9.10
C GLU A 109 4.86 -4.93 -8.81
N VAL A 110 5.31 -3.90 -9.55
CA VAL A 110 4.77 -2.53 -9.42
C VAL A 110 3.33 -2.49 -9.91
N VAL A 111 2.46 -1.91 -9.08
CA VAL A 111 1.03 -1.72 -9.40
C VAL A 111 0.78 -0.27 -9.78
N ALA A 112 0.21 -0.07 -10.98
CA ALA A 112 -0.13 1.26 -11.49
C ALA A 112 -1.50 1.79 -11.03
N GLU A 113 -2.34 0.95 -10.41
CA GLU A 113 -3.67 1.32 -9.88
C GLU A 113 -4.55 2.05 -10.93
N GLN A 114 -4.38 1.72 -12.22
CA GLN A 114 -5.11 2.39 -13.30
C GLN A 114 -6.62 2.22 -13.16
N GLY A 115 -7.34 3.34 -13.23
CA GLY A 115 -8.80 3.35 -13.08
C GLY A 115 -9.29 3.25 -11.63
N THR A 116 -8.39 3.26 -10.64
CA THR A 116 -8.75 3.38 -9.21
C THR A 116 -8.44 4.78 -8.69
N ARG A 117 -8.94 5.11 -7.50
CA ARG A 117 -8.65 6.39 -6.84
C ARG A 117 -7.18 6.54 -6.48
N TRP A 118 -6.45 5.44 -6.35
CA TRP A 118 -5.02 5.40 -6.01
C TRP A 118 -4.10 5.53 -7.21
N HIS A 119 -4.64 5.77 -8.41
CA HIS A 119 -3.82 6.00 -9.58
C HIS A 119 -2.86 7.17 -9.36
N VAL A 120 -1.59 6.93 -9.69
CA VAL A 120 -0.51 7.92 -9.62
C VAL A 120 -0.17 8.33 -11.05
N ASP A 121 -0.38 9.61 -11.37
CA ASP A 121 -0.11 10.18 -12.69
C ASP A 121 1.39 10.45 -12.88
N GLU A 122 2.08 10.88 -11.82
CA GLU A 122 3.50 11.19 -11.83
C GLU A 122 4.23 10.69 -10.56
N PRO A 123 5.50 10.25 -10.67
CA PRO A 123 6.25 9.74 -9.52
C PRO A 123 6.30 10.69 -8.31
N ALA A 124 6.26 12.01 -8.53
CA ALA A 124 6.29 13.02 -7.48
C ALA A 124 5.10 12.97 -6.50
N GLN A 125 3.97 12.38 -6.92
CA GLN A 125 2.80 12.17 -6.06
C GLN A 125 2.98 11.02 -5.06
N LEU A 126 3.96 10.12 -5.27
CA LEU A 126 4.20 9.00 -4.35
C LEU A 126 4.60 9.46 -2.95
N ALA A 127 5.10 10.69 -2.80
CA ALA A 127 5.44 11.27 -1.51
C ALA A 127 4.23 11.89 -0.76
N GLN A 128 3.02 11.86 -1.34
CA GLN A 128 1.83 12.52 -0.76
C GLN A 128 0.93 11.59 0.07
N PHE A 129 1.09 10.28 -0.07
CA PHE A 129 0.34 9.27 0.69
C PHE A 129 1.28 8.18 1.20
N ASN A 130 0.79 7.34 2.11
CA ASN A 130 1.58 6.28 2.74
C ASN A 130 0.87 4.92 2.72
N CYS A 131 1.55 3.90 3.28
CA CYS A 131 1.06 2.54 3.43
C CYS A 131 -0.33 2.48 4.09
N CYS A 132 -0.55 3.20 5.19
CA CYS A 132 -1.81 3.20 5.93
C CYS A 132 -2.96 3.82 5.14
N ALA A 133 -2.71 4.96 4.48
CA ALA A 133 -3.71 5.61 3.64
C ALA A 133 -4.12 4.67 2.50
N TYR A 134 -3.14 4.11 1.78
CA TYR A 134 -3.42 3.16 0.70
C TYR A 134 -4.16 1.92 1.21
N ALA A 135 -3.73 1.33 2.32
CA ALA A 135 -4.31 0.08 2.81
C ALA A 135 -5.80 0.20 3.17
N ALA A 136 -6.19 1.24 3.92
CA ALA A 136 -7.54 1.32 4.49
C ALA A 136 -8.37 2.55 4.07
N GLY A 137 -7.76 3.52 3.38
CA GLY A 137 -8.38 4.79 3.06
C GLY A 137 -9.61 4.74 2.14
N ASP A 138 -9.77 3.68 1.34
CA ASP A 138 -10.92 3.52 0.44
C ASP A 138 -12.26 3.56 1.16
N VAL A 139 -12.30 3.14 2.43
CA VAL A 139 -13.55 3.13 3.18
C VAL A 139 -14.11 4.53 3.41
N VAL A 140 -13.23 5.53 3.49
CA VAL A 140 -13.56 6.94 3.66
C VAL A 140 -13.17 7.77 2.43
N ALA A 141 -13.04 7.12 1.26
CA ALA A 141 -12.78 7.79 -0.01
C ALA A 141 -11.50 8.66 -0.01
N LEU A 142 -10.41 8.15 0.59
CA LEU A 142 -9.07 8.73 0.45
C LEU A 142 -8.47 8.44 -0.93
N GLY A 143 -7.44 9.21 -1.30
CA GLY A 143 -6.61 8.96 -2.48
C GLY A 143 -5.18 9.48 -2.33
N PRO A 144 -4.42 9.58 -3.43
CA PRO A 144 -2.99 9.90 -3.44
C PRO A 144 -2.59 11.25 -2.82
N GLY A 145 -3.54 12.15 -2.55
CA GLY A 145 -3.28 13.40 -1.82
C GLY A 145 -3.45 13.31 -0.30
N ASP A 146 -3.92 12.17 0.21
CA ASP A 146 -4.26 11.98 1.62
C ASP A 146 -3.23 11.08 2.32
N TRP A 147 -2.70 11.55 3.44
CA TRP A 147 -1.79 10.78 4.28
C TRP A 147 -2.44 10.44 5.62
N LEU A 148 -2.33 9.16 6.02
CA LEU A 148 -2.91 8.62 7.24
C LEU A 148 -1.81 8.08 8.15
N CYS A 149 -1.58 8.68 9.31
CA CYS A 149 -0.54 8.18 10.21
C CYS A 149 -0.93 6.85 10.86
N GLY A 150 0.02 5.91 10.88
CA GLY A 150 -0.10 4.63 11.58
C GLY A 150 0.37 4.66 13.03
N GLU A 151 0.77 5.81 13.54
CA GLU A 151 1.38 5.98 14.87
C GLU A 151 0.77 7.19 15.59
N VAL A 152 0.90 7.20 16.91
CA VAL A 152 0.59 8.38 17.74
C VAL A 152 1.65 9.45 17.55
N ASN A 153 1.29 10.62 17.01
CA ASN A 153 2.25 11.70 16.81
C ASN A 153 1.68 13.12 17.05
N PRO A 154 2.54 14.13 17.25
CA PRO A 154 2.09 15.51 17.44
C PRO A 154 1.42 16.16 16.22
N LEU A 155 1.68 15.66 15.00
CA LEU A 155 0.98 16.14 13.79
C LEU A 155 -0.47 15.69 13.76
N THR A 156 -0.82 14.65 14.51
CA THR A 156 -2.17 14.12 14.65
C THR A 156 -2.75 14.40 16.03
N ASP A 157 -2.29 15.48 16.68
CA ASP A 157 -2.73 15.91 18.02
C ASP A 157 -2.68 14.77 19.07
N GLY A 158 -1.73 13.85 18.93
CA GLY A 158 -1.56 12.71 19.84
C GLY A 158 -2.55 11.56 19.60
N THR A 159 -3.16 11.48 18.43
CA THR A 159 -4.04 10.36 18.01
C THR A 159 -3.33 9.43 17.03
N ASN A 160 -3.81 8.20 16.87
CA ASN A 160 -3.44 7.31 15.77
C ASN A 160 -4.61 7.23 14.75
N PRO A 161 -4.56 8.00 13.65
CA PRO A 161 -5.63 8.02 12.65
C PRO A 161 -5.95 6.66 12.02
N MET A 162 -4.93 5.81 11.82
CA MET A 162 -5.15 4.44 11.31
C MET A 162 -5.98 3.60 12.28
N GLN A 163 -5.66 3.66 13.59
CA GLN A 163 -6.46 2.99 14.62
C GLN A 163 -7.93 3.45 14.59
N VAL A 164 -8.16 4.76 14.53
CA VAL A 164 -9.52 5.33 14.49
C VAL A 164 -10.30 4.79 13.30
N LEU A 165 -9.66 4.72 12.12
CA LEU A 165 -10.29 4.22 10.91
C LEU A 165 -10.58 2.71 11.00
N LEU A 166 -9.64 1.91 11.51
CA LEU A 166 -9.84 0.47 11.74
C LEU A 166 -10.98 0.20 12.72
N GLU A 167 -11.02 0.88 13.86
CA GLU A 167 -12.10 0.70 14.86
C GLU A 167 -13.48 1.14 14.35
N SER A 168 -13.49 2.18 13.51
CA SER A 168 -14.71 2.73 12.92
C SER A 168 -15.37 1.76 11.95
N PHE A 169 -14.59 1.18 11.04
CA PHE A 169 -15.13 0.51 9.86
C PHE A 169 -14.74 -0.95 9.71
N TYR A 170 -13.72 -1.42 10.41
CA TYR A 170 -13.20 -2.77 10.27
C TYR A 170 -13.42 -3.61 11.53
N GLU A 171 -13.41 -4.92 11.35
CA GLU A 171 -13.34 -5.91 12.41
C GLU A 171 -12.04 -6.70 12.25
N GLN A 172 -11.36 -6.99 13.35
CA GLN A 172 -10.19 -7.87 13.31
C GLN A 172 -10.67 -9.31 13.11
N VAL A 173 -10.14 -10.00 12.10
CA VAL A 173 -10.54 -11.37 11.71
C VAL A 173 -9.44 -12.40 11.93
N ALA A 174 -8.19 -11.98 12.01
CA ALA A 174 -7.07 -12.87 12.33
C ALA A 174 -5.95 -12.12 13.06
N ASP A 175 -5.14 -12.90 13.77
CA ASP A 175 -3.95 -12.46 14.48
C ASP A 175 -2.90 -13.57 14.38
N PHE A 176 -1.77 -13.25 13.74
CA PHE A 176 -0.65 -14.16 13.55
C PHE A 176 0.50 -13.73 14.47
N ALA A 177 0.97 -14.66 15.29
CA ALA A 177 2.10 -14.44 16.18
C ALA A 177 3.43 -14.79 15.47
N PRO A 178 4.49 -13.99 15.69
CA PRO A 178 5.85 -14.25 15.18
C PRO A 178 6.49 -15.42 15.95
N PRO A 179 7.61 -15.97 15.45
CA PRO A 179 8.44 -15.45 14.36
C PRO A 179 7.79 -15.66 12.99
N PHE A 180 8.07 -14.77 12.03
CA PHE A 180 7.80 -14.99 10.61
C PHE A 180 8.77 -16.05 10.06
N THR A 181 8.73 -17.23 10.67
CA THR A 181 9.31 -18.45 10.14
C THR A 181 8.55 -18.81 8.86
N SER A 182 9.15 -19.66 8.03
CA SER A 182 8.48 -20.21 6.85
C SER A 182 7.11 -20.81 7.19
N GLU A 183 6.94 -21.41 8.37
CA GLU A 183 5.66 -21.96 8.84
C GLU A 183 4.60 -20.88 9.12
N ALA A 184 4.96 -19.75 9.75
CA ALA A 184 4.01 -18.67 10.04
C ALA A 184 3.59 -17.94 8.75
N ILE A 185 4.52 -17.79 7.80
CA ILE A 185 4.24 -17.25 6.47
C ILE A 185 3.30 -18.18 5.71
N GLU A 186 3.58 -19.49 5.68
CA GLU A 186 2.72 -20.48 5.04
C GLU A 186 1.31 -20.49 5.67
N ALA A 187 1.23 -20.40 7.00
CA ALA A 187 -0.04 -20.30 7.71
C ALA A 187 -0.83 -19.04 7.33
N PHE A 188 -0.17 -17.91 7.08
CA PHE A 188 -0.81 -16.72 6.53
C PHE A 188 -1.29 -16.98 5.10
N GLU A 189 -0.39 -17.40 4.20
CA GLU A 189 -0.64 -17.52 2.77
C GLU A 189 -1.71 -18.53 2.39
N THR A 190 -2.00 -19.49 3.27
CA THR A 190 -3.01 -20.56 3.08
C THR A 190 -4.22 -20.43 4.00
N SER A 191 -4.31 -19.36 4.80
CA SER A 191 -5.36 -19.21 5.81
C SER A 191 -6.74 -18.99 5.20
N HIS A 192 -7.67 -19.88 5.51
CA HIS A 192 -9.09 -19.71 5.18
C HIS A 192 -9.80 -18.59 5.98
N LEU A 193 -9.14 -18.01 6.99
CA LEU A 193 -9.71 -16.93 7.81
C LEU A 193 -9.67 -15.58 7.09
N ILE A 194 -8.65 -15.37 6.26
CA ILE A 194 -8.40 -14.13 5.53
C ILE A 194 -9.03 -14.19 4.14
N ARG A 195 -9.26 -13.03 3.54
CA ARG A 195 -9.89 -12.90 2.22
C ARG A 195 -9.19 -11.81 1.42
N ASP A 196 -9.33 -11.91 0.10
CA ASP A 196 -9.02 -10.81 -0.80
C ASP A 196 -9.61 -9.48 -0.29
N ASN A 197 -8.84 -8.41 -0.40
CA ASN A 197 -9.15 -7.06 0.09
C ASN A 197 -9.21 -6.85 1.61
N ASP A 198 -8.95 -7.87 2.44
CA ASP A 198 -8.70 -7.60 3.86
C ASP A 198 -7.45 -6.71 4.02
N VAL A 199 -7.44 -5.90 5.08
CA VAL A 199 -6.31 -5.05 5.45
C VAL A 199 -5.40 -5.82 6.38
N VAL A 200 -4.12 -5.89 6.06
CA VAL A 200 -3.10 -6.50 6.92
C VAL A 200 -2.24 -5.40 7.52
N CYS A 201 -2.02 -5.45 8.82
CA CYS A 201 -1.22 -4.50 9.56
C CYS A 201 -0.09 -5.23 10.29
N LEU A 202 1.14 -4.75 10.12
CA LEU A 202 2.24 -5.09 11.00
C LEU A 202 2.06 -4.29 12.29
N VAL A 203 2.22 -4.94 13.46
CA VAL A 203 1.99 -4.32 14.77
C VAL A 203 3.15 -4.61 15.69
N GLY A 204 3.66 -3.57 16.36
CA GLY A 204 4.74 -3.70 17.34
C GLY A 204 4.27 -3.96 18.78
N SER A 205 5.15 -4.59 19.56
CA SER A 205 4.92 -5.13 20.92
C SER A 205 4.33 -4.18 21.95
N ARG A 206 4.38 -2.87 21.70
CA ARG A 206 3.89 -1.84 22.63
C ARG A 206 2.52 -1.28 22.25
N GLY A 207 2.10 -1.45 20.99
CA GLY A 207 0.79 -1.15 20.44
C GLY A 207 0.17 0.24 20.72
N PRO A 208 -0.89 0.60 19.98
CA PRO A 208 -1.10 0.27 18.58
C PRO A 208 -0.30 1.27 17.72
N ASP A 209 0.92 0.89 17.34
CA ASP A 209 1.64 1.57 16.27
C ASP A 209 1.75 0.58 15.09
N TYR A 210 1.45 1.09 13.91
CA TYR A 210 1.37 0.36 12.65
C TYR A 210 2.53 0.78 11.73
N PRO A 211 3.73 0.21 11.91
CA PRO A 211 4.89 0.52 11.06
C PRO A 211 4.60 0.28 9.57
N HIS A 212 3.70 -0.65 9.26
CA HIS A 212 3.28 -0.90 7.89
C HIS A 212 1.86 -1.48 7.80
N ALA A 213 1.15 -1.15 6.72
CA ALA A 213 -0.17 -1.67 6.42
C ALA A 213 -0.33 -1.88 4.91
N MET A 214 -1.05 -2.94 4.54
CA MET A 214 -1.20 -3.39 3.16
C MET A 214 -2.60 -4.00 2.97
N ARG A 215 -2.94 -4.40 1.75
CA ARG A 215 -4.13 -5.19 1.45
C ARG A 215 -3.74 -6.60 1.03
N ILE A 216 -4.60 -7.55 1.35
CA ILE A 216 -4.47 -8.93 0.89
C ILE A 216 -4.98 -9.02 -0.55
N ARG A 217 -4.24 -9.77 -1.37
CA ARG A 217 -4.60 -10.08 -2.76
C ARG A 217 -4.38 -11.56 -3.03
N ASP A 218 -5.35 -12.20 -3.65
CA ASP A 218 -5.23 -13.62 -3.98
C ASP A 218 -4.49 -13.79 -5.31
N ARG A 219 -3.41 -14.58 -5.32
CA ARG A 219 -2.64 -14.92 -6.53
C ARG A 219 -2.25 -16.39 -6.51
N ARG A 220 -2.69 -17.15 -7.51
CA ARG A 220 -2.31 -18.57 -7.71
C ARG A 220 -2.46 -19.41 -6.44
N ASP A 221 -3.66 -19.35 -5.85
CA ASP A 221 -4.05 -20.09 -4.64
C ASP A 221 -3.30 -19.73 -3.35
N ARG A 222 -2.58 -18.59 -3.32
CA ARG A 222 -1.93 -18.06 -2.11
C ARG A 222 -2.31 -16.61 -1.88
N HIS A 223 -2.30 -16.20 -0.62
CA HIS A 223 -2.48 -14.81 -0.23
C HIS A 223 -1.17 -14.03 -0.37
N TRP A 224 -1.18 -13.04 -1.24
CA TRP A 224 -0.13 -12.03 -1.39
C TRP A 224 -0.55 -10.75 -0.69
N VAL A 225 0.36 -9.79 -0.60
CA VAL A 225 0.06 -8.45 -0.13
C VAL A 225 0.34 -7.41 -1.20
N VAL A 226 -0.50 -6.39 -1.25
CA VAL A 226 -0.29 -5.17 -2.03
C VAL A 226 -0.23 -3.98 -1.12
N GLY A 227 0.84 -3.20 -1.21
CA GLY A 227 1.04 -2.07 -0.33
C GLY A 227 2.08 -1.08 -0.82
N LYS A 228 2.07 0.09 -0.20
CA LYS A 228 3.02 1.17 -0.49
C LYS A 228 4.19 1.10 0.48
N PHE A 229 5.42 1.13 0.00
CA PHE A 229 6.62 1.01 0.82
C PHE A 229 7.25 2.39 1.07
N GLY A 230 6.95 3.03 2.20
CA GLY A 230 7.48 4.37 2.48
C GLY A 230 7.02 5.41 1.44
N GLU A 231 7.97 6.13 0.84
CA GLU A 231 7.71 7.08 -0.25
C GLU A 231 7.68 6.38 -1.63
N ASP A 232 7.98 5.08 -1.74
CA ASP A 232 8.11 4.31 -3.00
C ASP A 232 6.77 3.83 -3.60
N PRO A 233 6.78 3.22 -4.82
CA PRO A 233 5.59 2.69 -5.48
C PRO A 233 4.80 1.65 -4.68
N ILE A 234 3.59 1.39 -5.16
CA ILE A 234 2.75 0.31 -4.67
C ILE A 234 3.24 -0.99 -5.30
N LEU A 235 3.50 -2.01 -4.48
CA LEU A 235 4.04 -3.29 -4.92
C LEU A 235 3.11 -4.43 -4.52
N TRP A 236 2.93 -5.41 -5.42
CA TRP A 236 2.56 -6.78 -5.06
C TRP A 236 3.80 -7.51 -4.61
N THR A 237 3.74 -8.16 -3.45
CA THR A 237 4.86 -8.91 -2.90
C THR A 237 4.37 -10.02 -1.97
N PRO A 238 5.13 -11.10 -1.76
CA PRO A 238 4.90 -12.02 -0.66
C PRO A 238 5.04 -11.32 0.70
N LEU A 239 4.32 -11.81 1.72
CA LEU A 239 4.42 -11.27 3.08
C LEU A 239 5.82 -11.51 3.68
N GLU A 240 6.51 -12.60 3.28
CA GLU A 240 7.88 -12.90 3.69
C GLU A 240 8.85 -11.75 3.37
N THR A 241 8.77 -11.23 2.14
CA THR A 241 9.61 -10.11 1.68
C THR A 241 9.39 -8.87 2.53
N VAL A 242 8.14 -8.59 2.91
CA VAL A 242 7.80 -7.49 3.80
C VAL A 242 8.35 -7.72 5.21
N GLY A 243 8.25 -8.96 5.71
CA GLY A 243 8.79 -9.34 7.01
C GLY A 243 10.29 -9.07 7.12
N GLY A 244 11.06 -9.32 6.06
CA GLY A 244 12.48 -8.97 5.99
C GLY A 244 12.72 -7.45 5.98
N ALA A 245 11.94 -6.68 5.20
CA ALA A 245 12.09 -5.22 5.11
C ALA A 245 11.75 -4.48 6.43
N TYR A 246 10.87 -5.06 7.24
CA TYR A 246 10.42 -4.49 8.52
C TYR A 246 10.92 -5.27 9.74
N GLU A 247 11.97 -6.08 9.59
CA GLU A 247 12.52 -6.91 10.67
C GLU A 247 12.77 -6.07 11.94
N GLY A 248 12.30 -6.59 13.09
CA GLY A 248 12.45 -5.94 14.39
C GLY A 248 11.50 -4.76 14.68
N GLN A 249 10.68 -4.33 13.72
CA GLN A 249 9.71 -3.23 13.92
C GLN A 249 8.33 -3.70 14.37
N PHE A 250 8.05 -5.00 14.22
CA PHE A 250 6.75 -5.60 14.52
C PHE A 250 6.94 -6.97 15.16
N ASP A 251 5.96 -7.37 15.97
CA ASP A 251 5.91 -8.68 16.62
C ASP A 251 4.50 -9.29 16.55
N ARG A 252 3.60 -8.76 15.73
CA ARG A 252 2.30 -9.34 15.41
C ARG A 252 1.88 -8.92 14.00
N VAL A 253 1.05 -9.74 13.37
CA VAL A 253 0.31 -9.35 12.18
C VAL A 253 -1.18 -9.47 12.44
N TRP A 254 -1.88 -8.36 12.33
CA TRP A 254 -3.32 -8.29 12.49
C TRP A 254 -3.97 -8.15 11.13
N VAL A 255 -5.06 -8.89 10.93
CA VAL A 255 -5.85 -8.81 9.69
C VAL A 255 -7.23 -8.29 10.02
N PHE A 256 -7.66 -7.30 9.25
CA PHE A 256 -8.87 -6.54 9.43
C PHE A 256 -9.76 -6.68 8.20
N ARG A 257 -11.03 -6.97 8.41
CA ARG A 257 -12.05 -7.04 7.37
C ARG A 257 -12.99 -5.87 7.49
N LEU A 258 -13.37 -5.30 6.35
CA LEU A 258 -14.39 -4.27 6.32
C LEU A 258 -15.72 -4.81 6.87
N ARG A 259 -16.30 -4.15 7.86
CA ARG A 259 -17.61 -4.52 8.40
C ARG A 259 -18.67 -4.39 7.32
N LYS A 260 -19.58 -5.37 7.23
CA LYS A 260 -20.76 -5.25 6.38
C LYS A 260 -21.61 -4.08 6.87
N PRO A 261 -22.17 -3.25 5.97
CA PRO A 261 -23.18 -2.27 6.36
C PRO A 261 -24.30 -3.00 7.10
N ARG A 262 -24.63 -2.56 8.31
CA ARG A 262 -25.82 -3.07 8.99
C ARG A 262 -27.02 -2.67 8.12
N SER A 263 -27.65 -3.66 7.48
CA SER A 263 -28.95 -3.47 6.85
C SER A 263 -29.91 -2.98 7.92
N LYS A 264 -30.39 -1.74 7.76
CA LYS A 264 -31.48 -1.18 8.56
C LYS A 264 -32.79 -1.82 8.13
#